data_AF-A0A1D3UTD2-F1
#
_entry.id   AF-A0A1D3UTD2-F1
#
_cell.length_a   1.000
_cell.length_b   1.000
_cell.length_c   1.000
_cell.angle_alpha   90.00
_cell.angle_beta   90.00
_cell.angle_gamma   90.00
#
_symmetry.space_group_name_H-M   'P 1'
#
loop_
_entity.id
_entity.type
_entity.pdbx_description
1 polymer ?
#
loop_
_entity_poly.entity_id
_entity_poly.type
_entity_poly.pdbx_seq_one_letter_code
_entity_poly.pdbx_strand_id
1 'polypeptide(L)'
;MKNAGQSPYIPGSTLKGAIKTALLYDWLIDAKNDWCENYLENLNNKEERVRLEAQLMTEFDKFELGVSDSSLLDFDTLQAIDIKRLHIKKGSLNIPQTREAVKENIACECEIRNVRKLIAEKADGTKVYKNYSWRELCKIINKFSDNSCNIEWEIMERFEKKLDNKYYKHLENFYRTIQKRTESLTTAYLRLGTGKGFYFNSIALALYDRDGTENKGQFLKFLKTCGYGKIYNTKQRQVEEYDLNPDEFPITRFVEITETKPLGWIQLECLNKE
;
A
#
# COMPACT_ATOMS: atom_id res chain seq x y z
N MET A 1 -17.48 -4.13 3.66
CA MET A 1 -18.72 -3.32 3.52
C MET A 1 -19.90 -4.23 3.79
N LYS A 2 -21.13 -3.71 3.89
CA LYS A 2 -22.34 -4.52 4.00
C LYS A 2 -23.18 -4.31 2.75
N ASN A 3 -23.80 -5.37 2.23
CA ASN A 3 -24.72 -5.26 1.10
C ASN A 3 -26.10 -4.70 1.57
N ALA A 4 -27.07 -4.61 0.67
CA ALA A 4 -28.42 -4.14 1.01
C ALA A 4 -29.12 -5.05 2.05
N GLY A 5 -28.83 -6.36 2.04
CA GLY A 5 -29.27 -7.33 3.05
C GLY A 5 -28.44 -7.27 4.35
N GLN A 6 -27.59 -6.26 4.48
CA GLN A 6 -26.68 -6.02 5.59
C GLN A 6 -25.57 -7.06 5.80
N SER A 7 -25.47 -8.11 4.97
CA SER A 7 -24.41 -9.10 5.07
C SER A 7 -23.05 -8.50 4.71
N PRO A 8 -22.01 -8.70 5.55
CA PRO A 8 -20.67 -8.23 5.25
C PRO A 8 -20.06 -8.92 4.03
N TYR A 9 -19.23 -8.19 3.28
CA TYR A 9 -18.44 -8.72 2.17
C TYR A 9 -17.23 -7.83 1.89
N ILE A 10 -16.26 -8.37 1.15
CA ILE A 10 -15.11 -7.63 0.61
C ILE A 10 -15.46 -7.18 -0.84
N PRO A 11 -15.54 -5.88 -1.12
CA PRO A 11 -15.83 -5.40 -2.45
C PRO A 11 -14.70 -5.72 -3.44
N GLY A 12 -15.05 -6.23 -4.62
CA GLY A 12 -14.11 -6.58 -5.68
C GLY A 12 -13.31 -5.37 -6.15
N SER A 13 -13.89 -4.17 -6.13
CA SER A 13 -13.20 -2.91 -6.42
C SER A 13 -12.05 -2.62 -5.46
N THR A 14 -12.17 -3.01 -4.18
CA THR A 14 -11.11 -2.81 -3.17
C THR A 14 -9.93 -3.72 -3.45
N LEU A 15 -10.19 -5.00 -3.72
CA LEU A 15 -9.16 -5.98 -4.07
C LEU A 15 -8.52 -5.68 -5.42
N LYS A 16 -9.32 -5.33 -6.43
CA LYS A 16 -8.86 -4.88 -7.75
C LYS A 16 -7.90 -3.70 -7.63
N GLY A 17 -8.24 -2.69 -6.83
CA GLY A 17 -7.38 -1.53 -6.61
C GLY A 17 -6.01 -1.92 -6.05
N ALA A 18 -5.99 -2.77 -5.01
CA ALA A 18 -4.73 -3.21 -4.39
C ALA A 18 -3.86 -4.04 -5.35
N ILE A 19 -4.45 -4.94 -6.14
CA ILE A 19 -3.71 -5.73 -7.14
C ILE A 19 -3.17 -4.81 -8.25
N LYS A 20 -3.96 -3.86 -8.76
CA LYS A 20 -3.49 -2.90 -9.77
C LYS A 20 -2.37 -2.02 -9.25
N THR A 21 -2.38 -1.62 -7.97
CA THR A 21 -1.27 -0.88 -7.36
C THR A 21 0.01 -1.70 -7.35
N ALA A 22 -0.04 -2.99 -7.00
CA ALA A 22 1.14 -3.85 -7.05
C ALA A 22 1.68 -4.04 -8.47
N LEU A 23 0.79 -4.22 -9.46
CA LEU A 23 1.16 -4.30 -10.88
C LEU A 23 1.80 -3.00 -11.39
N LEU A 24 1.28 -1.84 -10.98
CA LEU A 24 1.86 -0.54 -11.31
C LEU A 24 3.23 -0.36 -10.65
N TYR A 25 3.37 -0.77 -9.38
CA TYR A 25 4.64 -0.73 -8.67
C TYR A 25 5.70 -1.55 -9.40
N ASP A 26 5.39 -2.79 -9.81
CA ASP A 26 6.31 -3.65 -10.58
C ASP A 26 6.80 -2.97 -11.87
N TRP A 27 5.92 -2.25 -12.57
CA TRP A 27 6.32 -1.46 -13.73
C TRP A 27 7.23 -0.28 -13.37
N LEU A 28 6.95 0.45 -12.29
CA LEU A 28 7.76 1.60 -11.84
C LEU A 28 9.17 1.19 -11.42
N ILE A 29 9.33 0.03 -10.80
CA ILE A 29 10.63 -0.46 -10.34
C ILE A 29 11.41 -1.27 -11.38
N ASP A 30 10.89 -1.41 -12.60
CA ASP A 30 11.64 -2.01 -13.70
C ASP A 30 12.87 -1.16 -14.04
N ALA A 31 14.06 -1.76 -14.05
CA ALA A 31 15.32 -1.04 -14.28
C ALA A 31 15.38 -0.29 -15.63
N LYS A 32 14.53 -0.65 -16.60
CA LYS A 32 14.42 0.05 -17.89
C LYS A 32 13.42 1.21 -17.86
N ASN A 33 12.74 1.42 -16.74
CA ASN A 33 11.80 2.50 -16.52
C ASN A 33 12.46 3.59 -15.67
N ASP A 34 12.43 4.81 -16.21
CA ASP A 34 12.99 6.04 -15.63
C ASP A 34 11.90 7.04 -15.22
N TRP A 35 10.62 6.61 -15.22
CA TRP A 35 9.48 7.50 -14.96
C TRP A 35 9.57 8.17 -13.58
N CYS A 36 10.02 7.44 -12.54
CA CYS A 36 10.12 7.98 -11.19
C CYS A 36 11.14 9.11 -11.10
N GLU A 37 12.32 8.89 -11.66
CA GLU A 37 13.42 9.85 -11.73
C GLU A 37 12.96 11.09 -12.52
N ASN A 38 12.40 10.89 -13.71
CA ASN A 38 11.85 11.96 -14.54
C ASN A 38 10.76 12.77 -13.80
N TYR A 39 9.88 12.11 -13.05
CA TYR A 39 8.83 12.77 -12.27
C TYR A 39 9.40 13.61 -11.13
N LEU A 40 10.36 13.07 -10.38
CA LEU A 40 11.01 13.74 -9.26
C LEU A 40 11.83 14.97 -9.73
N GLU A 41 12.54 14.86 -10.84
CA GLU A 41 13.30 15.98 -11.42
C GLU A 41 12.40 17.12 -11.89
N ASN A 42 11.19 16.79 -12.38
CA ASN A 42 10.25 17.75 -12.97
C ASN A 42 9.14 18.22 -12.01
N LEU A 43 9.26 18.03 -10.69
CA LEU A 43 8.23 18.44 -9.72
C LEU A 43 7.80 19.92 -9.82
N ASN A 44 8.71 20.81 -10.22
CA ASN A 44 8.43 22.24 -10.38
C ASN A 44 8.00 22.62 -11.81
N ASN A 45 8.15 21.71 -12.78
CA ASN A 45 7.72 21.93 -14.15
C ASN A 45 6.28 21.41 -14.31
N LYS A 46 5.31 22.33 -14.27
CA LYS A 46 3.88 21.99 -14.30
C LYS A 46 3.50 21.20 -15.55
N GLU A 47 4.03 21.57 -16.72
CA GLU A 47 3.69 20.92 -17.99
C GLU A 47 4.20 19.49 -18.04
N GLU A 48 5.49 19.29 -17.71
CA GLU A 48 6.09 17.96 -17.66
C GLU A 48 5.45 17.08 -16.59
N ARG A 49 5.13 17.64 -15.42
CA ARG A 49 4.42 16.90 -14.36
C ARG A 49 3.06 16.40 -14.84
N VAL A 50 2.26 17.24 -15.49
CA VAL A 50 0.95 16.85 -16.03
C VAL A 50 1.12 15.78 -17.12
N ARG A 51 2.13 15.90 -17.98
CA ARG A 51 2.44 14.89 -19.01
C ARG A 51 2.78 13.54 -18.37
N LEU A 52 3.63 13.53 -17.35
CA LEU A 52 4.06 12.31 -16.66
C LEU A 52 2.91 11.70 -15.85
N GLU A 53 2.06 12.50 -15.21
CA GLU A 53 0.84 12.03 -14.55
C GLU A 53 -0.14 11.38 -15.55
N ALA A 54 -0.32 11.98 -16.73
CA ALA A 54 -1.13 11.40 -17.80
C ALA A 54 -0.52 10.08 -18.33
N GLN A 55 0.81 10.01 -18.45
CA GLN A 55 1.51 8.77 -18.83
C GLN A 55 1.30 7.67 -17.78
N LEU A 56 1.41 8.00 -16.49
CA LEU A 56 1.19 7.05 -15.39
C LEU A 56 -0.26 6.54 -15.40
N MET A 57 -1.24 7.42 -15.60
CA MET A 57 -2.64 7.04 -15.69
C MET A 57 -2.92 6.15 -16.90
N THR A 58 -2.36 6.50 -18.06
CA THR A 58 -2.45 5.68 -19.26
C THR A 58 -1.85 4.29 -19.02
N GLU A 59 -0.71 4.22 -18.33
CA GLU A 59 -0.07 2.95 -17.99
C GLU A 59 -0.90 2.14 -16.99
N PHE A 60 -1.48 2.80 -15.98
CA PHE A 60 -2.39 2.17 -15.03
C PHE A 60 -3.64 1.60 -15.74
N ASP A 61 -4.16 2.28 -16.75
CA ASP A 61 -5.34 1.86 -17.50
C ASP A 61 -5.07 0.70 -18.47
N LYS A 62 -3.82 0.50 -18.91
CA LYS A 62 -3.42 -0.70 -19.69
C LYS A 62 -3.61 -2.01 -18.91
N PHE A 63 -3.64 -1.96 -17.58
CA PHE A 63 -3.90 -3.14 -16.76
C PHE A 63 -5.40 -3.43 -16.69
N GLU A 64 -5.79 -4.53 -17.32
CA GLU A 64 -7.12 -5.10 -17.27
C GLU A 64 -7.19 -6.20 -16.21
N LEU A 65 -8.24 -6.15 -15.39
CA LEU A 65 -8.46 -7.05 -14.27
C LEU A 65 -9.94 -7.01 -13.89
N GLY A 66 -10.62 -8.15 -13.91
CA GLY A 66 -11.94 -8.35 -13.33
C GLY A 66 -11.82 -8.97 -11.95
N VAL A 67 -12.50 -8.40 -10.96
CA VAL A 67 -12.59 -8.97 -9.60
C VAL A 67 -14.04 -8.88 -9.16
N SER A 68 -14.65 -10.01 -8.83
CA SER A 68 -15.99 -10.04 -8.24
C SER A 68 -15.95 -9.52 -6.82
N ASP A 69 -17.11 -9.11 -6.30
CA ASP A 69 -17.28 -9.06 -4.85
C ASP A 69 -17.06 -10.45 -4.25
N SER A 70 -16.61 -10.51 -3.00
CA SER A 70 -16.47 -11.79 -2.30
C SER A 70 -17.82 -12.45 -2.05
N SER A 71 -17.78 -13.74 -1.70
CA SER A 71 -18.88 -14.39 -1.00
C SER A 71 -19.26 -13.58 0.25
N LEU A 72 -20.54 -13.64 0.60
CA LEU A 72 -21.03 -13.00 1.81
C LEU A 72 -20.40 -13.67 3.03
N LEU A 73 -20.07 -12.85 4.02
CA LEU A 73 -19.60 -13.25 5.32
C LEU A 73 -20.78 -13.25 6.29
N ASP A 74 -20.73 -14.11 7.29
CA ASP A 74 -21.69 -14.09 8.39
C ASP A 74 -21.44 -12.89 9.31
N PHE A 75 -22.50 -12.40 9.96
CA PHE A 75 -22.39 -11.24 10.85
C PHE A 75 -21.49 -11.46 12.06
N ASP A 76 -21.42 -12.70 12.55
CA ASP A 76 -20.57 -13.10 13.67
C ASP A 76 -19.09 -13.10 13.31
N THR A 77 -18.73 -13.01 12.03
CA THR A 77 -17.34 -12.78 11.57
C THR A 77 -16.88 -11.35 11.81
N LEU A 78 -17.77 -10.44 12.20
CA LEU A 78 -17.43 -9.06 12.53
C LEU A 78 -17.07 -8.91 14.01
N GLN A 79 -16.18 -7.97 14.28
CA GLN A 79 -15.82 -7.55 15.62
C GLN A 79 -15.62 -6.03 15.68
N ALA A 80 -15.92 -5.44 16.82
CA ALA A 80 -15.48 -4.09 17.13
C ALA A 80 -14.02 -4.17 17.60
N ILE A 81 -13.14 -3.46 16.90
CA ILE A 81 -11.74 -3.29 17.29
C ILE A 81 -11.52 -1.84 17.67
N ASP A 82 -10.71 -1.65 18.71
CA ASP A 82 -10.22 -0.33 19.03
C ASP A 82 -8.85 -0.13 18.39
N ILE A 83 -8.74 0.93 17.61
CA ILE A 83 -7.55 1.28 16.86
C ILE A 83 -6.93 2.55 17.43
N LYS A 84 -5.60 2.60 17.50
CA LYS A 84 -4.86 3.81 17.86
C LYS A 84 -3.90 4.19 16.75
N ARG A 85 -3.60 5.48 16.69
CA ARG A 85 -2.50 5.98 15.87
C ARG A 85 -1.23 5.99 16.72
N LEU A 86 -0.32 5.06 16.44
CA LEU A 86 1.01 5.01 17.03
C LEU A 86 1.89 6.06 16.35
N HIS A 87 2.47 6.96 17.14
CA HIS A 87 3.48 7.90 16.68
C HIS A 87 4.88 7.32 16.95
N ILE A 88 5.48 6.68 15.95
CA ILE A 88 6.65 5.81 16.13
C ILE A 88 7.87 6.54 16.73
N LYS A 89 8.05 7.82 16.38
CA LYS A 89 9.14 8.66 16.92
C LYS A 89 8.97 9.05 18.40
N LYS A 90 7.73 9.03 18.92
CA LYS A 90 7.40 9.45 20.31
C LYS A 90 7.00 8.27 21.20
N GLY A 91 6.72 7.11 20.63
CA GLY A 91 6.13 5.97 21.35
C GLY A 91 4.74 6.25 21.93
N SER A 92 4.10 7.35 21.52
CA SER A 92 2.80 7.76 22.07
C SER A 92 1.67 7.28 21.17
N LEU A 93 0.56 6.90 21.80
CA LEU A 93 -0.67 6.55 21.10
C LEU A 93 -1.65 7.73 21.19
N ASN A 94 -2.28 8.08 20.07
CA ASN A 94 -3.34 9.09 20.06
C ASN A 94 -4.69 8.50 20.51
N ILE A 95 -5.71 9.37 20.57
CA ILE A 95 -7.09 9.04 20.96
C ILE A 95 -7.59 7.80 20.19
N PRO A 96 -8.12 6.78 20.90
CA PRO A 96 -8.63 5.58 20.27
C PRO A 96 -9.83 5.89 19.37
N GLN A 97 -9.92 5.16 18.26
CA GLN A 97 -11.11 5.12 17.42
C GLN A 97 -11.62 3.68 17.42
N THR A 98 -12.92 3.49 17.62
CA THR A 98 -13.54 2.17 17.47
C THR A 98 -13.96 1.97 16.02
N ARG A 99 -13.68 0.79 15.45
CA ARG A 99 -14.12 0.41 14.10
C ARG A 99 -14.65 -1.01 14.08
N GLU A 100 -15.62 -1.24 13.21
CA GLU A 100 -16.04 -2.59 12.83
C GLU A 100 -15.03 -3.17 11.84
N ALA A 101 -14.55 -4.39 12.10
CA ALA A 101 -13.60 -5.11 11.28
C ALA A 101 -13.98 -6.59 11.18
N VAL A 102 -13.52 -7.26 10.13
CA VAL A 102 -13.60 -8.73 10.02
C VAL A 102 -12.58 -9.33 10.99
N LYS A 103 -12.97 -10.40 11.69
CA LYS A 103 -12.09 -11.20 12.56
C LYS A 103 -10.91 -11.77 11.77
N GLU A 104 -9.82 -12.04 12.47
CA GLU A 104 -8.67 -12.73 11.86
C GLU A 104 -9.04 -14.16 11.46
N ASN A 105 -8.35 -14.70 10.45
CA ASN A 105 -8.50 -16.08 9.98
C ASN A 105 -9.90 -16.43 9.44
N ILE A 106 -10.65 -15.42 8.98
CA ILE A 106 -11.89 -15.61 8.23
C ILE A 106 -11.57 -15.72 6.74
N ALA A 107 -12.11 -16.75 6.09
CA ALA A 107 -11.98 -16.98 4.67
C ALA A 107 -13.26 -16.60 3.92
N CYS A 108 -13.09 -16.07 2.71
CA CYS A 108 -14.15 -15.87 1.74
C CYS A 108 -13.59 -16.06 0.34
N GLU A 109 -14.46 -16.35 -0.62
CA GLU A 109 -14.06 -16.62 -1.99
C GLU A 109 -14.41 -15.44 -2.89
N CYS A 110 -13.61 -15.20 -3.91
CA CYS A 110 -13.92 -14.23 -4.96
C CYS A 110 -13.33 -14.73 -6.26
N GLU A 111 -13.79 -14.16 -7.36
CA GLU A 111 -13.31 -14.53 -8.68
C GLU A 111 -12.44 -13.44 -9.28
N ILE A 112 -11.25 -13.83 -9.72
CA ILE A 112 -10.30 -12.97 -10.42
C ILE A 112 -10.20 -13.44 -11.87
N ARG A 113 -10.49 -12.55 -12.82
CA ARG A 113 -10.50 -12.83 -14.27
C ARG A 113 -9.67 -11.84 -15.05
N ASN A 114 -9.22 -12.25 -16.24
CA ASN A 114 -8.60 -11.39 -17.25
C ASN A 114 -7.43 -10.56 -16.71
N VAL A 115 -6.54 -11.16 -15.91
CA VAL A 115 -5.35 -10.45 -15.40
C VAL A 115 -4.36 -10.26 -16.55
N ARG A 116 -4.39 -9.09 -17.19
CA ARG A 116 -3.58 -8.83 -18.38
C ARG A 116 -3.20 -7.36 -18.53
N LYS A 117 -2.16 -7.09 -19.31
CA LYS A 117 -1.69 -5.75 -19.63
C LYS A 117 -1.68 -5.54 -21.14
N LEU A 118 -2.31 -4.48 -21.64
CA LEU A 118 -2.19 -4.06 -23.02
C LEU A 118 -0.75 -3.61 -23.30
N ILE A 119 -0.07 -4.28 -24.24
CA ILE A 119 1.34 -3.99 -24.58
C ILE A 119 1.51 -3.36 -25.96
N ALA A 120 0.57 -3.59 -26.87
CA ALA A 120 0.56 -2.96 -28.19
C ALA A 120 -0.85 -2.94 -28.77
N GLU A 121 -1.10 -1.97 -29.66
CA GLU A 121 -2.25 -1.94 -30.55
C GLU A 121 -1.72 -1.86 -31.98
N LYS A 122 -2.12 -2.82 -32.82
CA LYS A 122 -1.71 -2.87 -34.23
C LYS A 122 -2.47 -1.81 -35.03
N ALA A 123 -1.97 -1.48 -36.23
CA ALA A 123 -2.61 -0.51 -37.12
C ALA A 123 -4.05 -0.89 -37.54
N ASP A 124 -4.40 -2.18 -37.47
CA ASP A 124 -5.75 -2.70 -37.74
C ASP A 124 -6.68 -2.65 -36.51
N GLY A 125 -6.23 -2.08 -35.38
CA GLY A 125 -6.97 -2.01 -34.12
C GLY A 125 -6.86 -3.26 -33.25
N THR A 126 -6.10 -4.29 -33.67
CA THR A 126 -5.91 -5.50 -32.86
C THR A 126 -5.06 -5.20 -31.63
N LYS A 127 -5.63 -5.46 -30.44
CA LYS A 127 -4.95 -5.30 -29.15
C LYS A 127 -4.15 -6.54 -28.78
N VAL A 128 -2.90 -6.33 -28.39
CA VAL A 128 -1.97 -7.38 -27.93
C VAL A 128 -1.78 -7.25 -26.42
N TYR A 129 -2.00 -8.36 -25.71
CA TYR A 129 -1.94 -8.40 -24.25
C TYR A 129 -0.84 -9.32 -23.75
N LYS A 130 -0.19 -8.93 -22.65
CA LYS A 130 0.53 -9.83 -21.74
C LYS A 130 -0.47 -10.37 -20.73
N ASN A 131 -0.71 -11.68 -20.71
CA ASN A 131 -1.47 -12.31 -19.64
C ASN A 131 -0.53 -12.65 -18.47
N TYR A 132 -1.04 -12.53 -17.24
CA TYR A 132 -0.29 -12.88 -16.02
C TYR A 132 -0.82 -14.21 -15.48
N SER A 133 0.08 -15.17 -15.28
CA SER A 133 -0.22 -16.37 -14.52
C SER A 133 -0.44 -16.05 -13.03
N TRP A 134 -1.14 -16.92 -12.31
CA TRP A 134 -1.29 -16.79 -10.85
C TRP A 134 0.07 -16.70 -10.13
N ARG A 135 1.06 -17.48 -10.59
CA ARG A 135 2.42 -17.48 -10.05
C ARG A 135 3.13 -16.15 -10.24
N GLU A 136 3.01 -15.54 -11.43
CA GLU A 136 3.55 -14.20 -11.68
C GLU A 136 2.85 -13.15 -10.84
N LEU A 137 1.52 -13.25 -10.70
CA LEU A 137 0.75 -12.33 -9.87
C LEU A 137 1.16 -12.42 -8.39
N CYS A 138 1.35 -13.64 -7.86
CA CYS A 138 1.86 -13.86 -6.51
C CYS A 138 3.23 -13.21 -6.33
N LYS A 139 4.17 -13.42 -7.27
CA LYS A 139 5.50 -12.80 -7.23
C LYS A 139 5.42 -11.28 -7.16
N ILE A 140 4.60 -10.66 -8.01
CA ILE A 140 4.46 -9.20 -8.09
C ILE A 140 3.87 -8.65 -6.79
N ILE A 141 2.76 -9.23 -6.32
CA ILE A 141 2.09 -8.80 -5.09
C ILE A 141 3.01 -8.97 -3.88
N ASN A 142 3.68 -10.12 -3.78
CA ASN A 142 4.57 -10.42 -2.66
C ASN A 142 5.80 -9.52 -2.66
N LYS A 143 6.39 -9.23 -3.83
CA LYS A 143 7.49 -8.27 -3.94
C LYS A 143 7.09 -6.88 -3.46
N PHE A 144 5.90 -6.40 -3.86
CA PHE A 144 5.39 -5.12 -3.39
C PHE A 144 5.16 -5.12 -1.87
N SER A 145 4.58 -6.18 -1.33
CA SER A 145 4.35 -6.31 0.11
C SER A 145 5.63 -6.44 0.93
N ASP A 146 6.63 -7.18 0.45
CA ASP A 146 7.93 -7.31 1.10
C ASP A 146 8.68 -5.98 1.12
N ASN A 147 8.79 -5.29 -0.03
CA ASN A 147 9.41 -3.97 -0.11
C ASN A 147 8.68 -2.95 0.79
N SER A 148 7.35 -3.03 0.86
CA SER A 148 6.57 -2.21 1.77
C SER A 148 6.77 -2.57 3.25
N CYS A 149 7.12 -3.82 3.58
CA CYS A 149 7.51 -4.20 4.94
C CYS A 149 8.94 -3.75 5.26
N ASN A 150 9.86 -3.80 4.30
CA ASN A 150 11.25 -3.35 4.46
C ASN A 150 11.31 -1.86 4.82
N ILE A 151 10.59 -1.00 4.10
CA ILE A 151 10.58 0.43 4.45
C ILE A 151 9.97 0.70 5.84
N GLU A 152 8.95 -0.08 6.23
CA GLU A 152 8.37 0.00 7.58
C GLU A 152 9.40 -0.37 8.65
N TRP A 153 10.19 -1.40 8.39
CA TRP A 153 11.28 -1.84 9.25
C TRP A 153 12.37 -0.78 9.38
N GLU A 154 12.89 -0.26 8.25
CA GLU A 154 13.93 0.75 8.21
C GLU A 154 13.54 2.02 8.99
N ILE A 155 12.28 2.45 8.88
CA ILE A 155 11.76 3.59 9.65
C ILE A 155 11.71 3.25 11.13
N MET A 156 11.26 2.04 11.51
CA MET A 156 11.14 1.65 12.91
C MET A 156 12.49 1.49 13.60
N GLU A 157 13.51 0.91 12.95
CA GLU A 157 14.87 0.75 13.49
C GLU A 157 15.48 2.10 13.91
N ARG A 158 15.23 3.16 13.14
CA ARG A 158 15.71 4.52 13.45
C ARG A 158 15.16 5.05 14.78
N PHE A 159 14.06 4.49 15.28
CA PHE A 159 13.40 4.90 16.50
C PHE A 159 13.32 3.82 17.57
N GLU A 160 14.01 2.69 17.42
CA GLU A 160 13.94 1.54 18.33
C GLU A 160 14.05 1.96 19.81
N LYS A 161 15.03 2.83 20.13
CA LYS A 161 15.27 3.33 21.50
C LYS A 161 14.17 4.23 22.07
N LYS A 162 13.24 4.71 21.25
CA LYS A 162 12.16 5.67 21.61
C LYS A 162 10.78 5.01 21.70
N LEU A 163 10.68 3.73 21.41
CA LEU A 163 9.46 2.95 21.47
C LEU A 163 9.41 2.15 22.78
N ASP A 164 8.23 2.03 23.40
CA ASP A 164 8.03 0.96 24.39
C ASP A 164 8.30 -0.37 23.69
N ASN A 165 9.23 -1.13 24.26
CA ASN A 165 9.83 -2.33 23.69
C ASN A 165 8.76 -3.33 23.21
N LYS A 166 7.60 -3.41 23.88
CA LYS A 166 6.52 -4.33 23.50
C LYS A 166 5.87 -4.00 22.15
N TYR A 167 5.65 -2.72 21.83
CA TYR A 167 4.99 -2.30 20.60
C TYR A 167 5.86 -2.58 19.38
N TYR A 168 7.14 -2.26 19.51
CA TYR A 168 8.14 -2.56 18.49
C TYR A 168 8.25 -4.06 18.26
N LYS A 169 8.42 -4.87 19.31
CA LYS A 169 8.51 -6.34 19.19
C LYS A 169 7.30 -6.97 18.52
N HIS A 170 6.09 -6.50 18.81
CA HIS A 170 4.88 -7.04 18.18
C HIS A 170 4.83 -6.69 16.68
N LEU A 171 5.13 -5.45 16.32
CA LEU A 171 5.19 -5.03 14.91
C LEU A 171 6.31 -5.74 14.16
N GLU A 172 7.50 -5.81 14.74
CA GLU A 172 8.65 -6.55 14.21
C GLU A 172 8.28 -8.01 13.92
N ASN A 173 7.77 -8.72 14.94
CA ASN A 173 7.40 -10.13 14.79
C ASN A 173 6.34 -10.32 13.70
N PHE A 174 5.37 -9.41 13.63
CA PHE A 174 4.33 -9.44 12.61
C PHE A 174 4.93 -9.29 11.21
N TYR A 175 5.72 -8.23 10.96
CA TYR A 175 6.29 -7.98 9.64
C TYR A 175 7.28 -9.06 9.24
N ARG A 176 8.16 -9.53 10.14
CA ARG A 176 9.04 -10.68 9.89
C ARG A 176 8.26 -11.94 9.49
N THR A 177 7.09 -12.16 10.10
CA THR A 177 6.22 -13.28 9.73
C THR A 177 5.65 -13.11 8.33
N ILE A 178 5.19 -11.92 7.98
CA ILE A 178 4.67 -11.62 6.63
C ILE A 178 5.77 -11.75 5.57
N GLN A 179 6.98 -11.23 5.82
CA GLN A 179 8.10 -11.30 4.87
C GLN A 179 8.50 -12.74 4.53
N LYS A 180 8.59 -13.60 5.55
CA LYS A 180 8.82 -15.05 5.32
C LYS A 180 7.71 -15.66 4.46
N ARG A 181 6.47 -15.24 4.69
CA ARG A 181 5.32 -15.74 3.92
C ARG A 181 5.29 -15.23 2.48
N THR A 182 5.80 -14.02 2.21
CA THR A 182 5.91 -13.46 0.85
C THR A 182 6.92 -14.19 -0.04
N GLU A 183 7.74 -15.10 0.50
CA GLU A 183 8.58 -16.00 -0.31
C GLU A 183 7.75 -17.03 -1.11
N SER A 184 6.46 -17.20 -0.78
CA SER A 184 5.56 -18.09 -1.50
C SER A 184 5.34 -17.65 -2.95
N LEU A 185 5.25 -18.63 -3.85
CA LEU A 185 4.92 -18.44 -5.26
C LEU A 185 3.49 -18.85 -5.62
N THR A 186 2.73 -19.35 -4.65
CA THR A 186 1.35 -19.84 -4.82
C THR A 186 0.35 -19.10 -3.95
N THR A 187 0.84 -18.28 -3.03
CA THR A 187 0.05 -17.52 -2.07
C THR A 187 0.53 -16.08 -2.10
N ALA A 188 -0.41 -15.14 -2.20
CA ALA A 188 -0.10 -13.71 -2.23
C ALA A 188 -0.54 -13.03 -0.92
N TYR A 189 0.28 -12.13 -0.41
CA TYR A 189 -0.03 -11.33 0.78
C TYR A 189 -0.16 -9.87 0.38
N LEU A 190 -1.25 -9.23 0.80
CA LEU A 190 -1.47 -7.81 0.52
C LEU A 190 -2.25 -7.17 1.65
N ARG A 191 -2.30 -5.84 1.61
CA ARG A 191 -3.05 -5.04 2.57
C ARG A 191 -4.26 -4.42 1.91
N LEU A 192 -5.40 -4.41 2.60
CA LEU A 192 -6.68 -3.84 2.16
C LEU A 192 -7.22 -2.83 3.18
N GLY A 193 -8.13 -1.99 2.70
CA GLY A 193 -8.92 -1.10 3.54
C GLY A 193 -8.15 0.05 4.21
N THR A 194 -8.70 0.52 5.33
CA THR A 194 -8.34 1.79 5.98
C THR A 194 -7.09 1.71 6.86
N GLY A 195 -6.57 0.50 7.10
CA GLY A 195 -5.32 0.27 7.80
C GLY A 195 -4.07 0.49 6.94
N LYS A 196 -4.23 0.60 5.61
CA LYS A 196 -3.11 0.75 4.68
C LYS A 196 -2.32 2.02 4.98
N GLY A 197 -1.01 1.88 5.13
CA GLY A 197 -0.07 2.99 5.28
C GLY A 197 0.07 3.80 3.98
N PHE A 198 0.89 4.85 4.02
CA PHE A 198 1.19 5.71 2.88
C PHE A 198 1.76 4.92 1.68
N TYR A 199 2.74 4.05 1.94
CA TYR A 199 3.41 3.25 0.91
C TYR A 199 2.49 2.18 0.30
N PHE A 200 1.60 1.56 1.08
CA PHE A 200 0.62 0.59 0.58
C PHE A 200 -0.52 1.21 -0.25
N ASN A 201 -0.67 2.53 -0.24
CA ASN A 201 -1.76 3.24 -0.93
C ASN A 201 -1.29 4.07 -2.12
N SER A 202 0.00 4.11 -2.42
CA SER A 202 0.55 5.04 -3.40
C SER A 202 1.75 4.46 -4.14
N ILE A 203 2.18 5.18 -5.17
CA ILE A 203 3.44 4.91 -5.87
C ILE A 203 4.67 5.41 -5.09
N ALA A 204 4.47 5.99 -3.90
CA ALA A 204 5.52 6.72 -3.21
C ALA A 204 6.69 5.83 -2.76
N LEU A 205 6.47 4.51 -2.63
CA LEU A 205 7.57 3.58 -2.37
C LEU A 205 8.56 3.57 -3.55
N ALA A 206 8.04 3.47 -4.78
CA ALA A 206 8.89 3.52 -5.97
C ALA A 206 9.60 4.88 -6.11
N LEU A 207 8.90 5.98 -5.80
CA LEU A 207 9.52 7.32 -5.81
C LEU A 207 10.64 7.42 -4.75
N TYR A 208 10.43 6.88 -3.54
CA TYR A 208 11.45 6.87 -2.50
C TYR A 208 12.66 6.03 -2.91
N ASP A 209 12.43 4.83 -3.43
CA ASP A 209 13.49 3.90 -3.85
C ASP A 209 14.33 4.48 -4.99
N ARG A 210 13.70 5.17 -5.94
CA ARG A 210 14.35 5.75 -7.14
C ARG A 210 14.99 7.11 -6.92
N ASP A 211 14.76 7.76 -5.78
CA ASP A 211 15.47 9.00 -5.48
C ASP A 211 16.94 8.70 -5.14
N GLY A 212 17.82 8.96 -6.09
CA GLY A 212 19.28 8.83 -5.95
C GLY A 212 19.96 10.06 -5.35
N THR A 213 19.24 11.11 -5.00
CA THR A 213 19.83 12.33 -4.41
C THR A 213 20.23 12.12 -2.96
N GLU A 214 21.23 12.89 -2.53
CA GLU A 214 21.69 12.86 -1.14
C GLU A 214 20.52 13.13 -0.18
N ASN A 215 20.36 12.28 0.83
CA ASN A 215 19.29 12.34 1.83
C ASN A 215 17.86 12.38 1.25
N LYS A 216 17.65 11.79 0.05
CA LYS A 216 16.33 11.70 -0.59
C LYS A 216 15.68 13.08 -0.81
N GLY A 217 16.48 14.05 -1.24
CA GLY A 217 16.10 15.45 -1.38
C GLY A 217 14.95 15.70 -2.36
N GLN A 218 14.87 14.94 -3.45
CA GLN A 218 13.77 15.09 -4.42
C GLN A 218 12.47 14.49 -3.88
N PHE A 219 12.54 13.37 -3.17
CA PHE A 219 11.41 12.78 -2.49
C PHE A 219 10.90 13.70 -1.36
N LEU A 220 11.80 14.35 -0.61
CA LEU A 220 11.42 15.39 0.35
C LEU A 220 10.63 16.52 -0.32
N LYS A 221 11.09 16.99 -1.47
CA LYS A 221 10.41 18.01 -2.26
C LYS A 221 9.04 17.55 -2.76
N PHE A 222 8.93 16.28 -3.17
CA PHE A 222 7.65 15.66 -3.51
C PHE A 222 6.69 15.69 -2.32
N LEU A 223 7.13 15.24 -1.14
CA LEU A 223 6.31 15.24 0.07
C LEU A 223 5.82 16.66 0.42
N LYS A 224 6.70 17.66 0.36
CA LYS A 224 6.34 19.07 0.59
C LYS A 224 5.33 19.59 -0.43
N THR A 225 5.48 19.24 -1.70
CA THR A 225 4.54 19.58 -2.78
C THR A 225 3.16 18.96 -2.56
N CYS A 226 3.10 17.75 -2.01
CA CYS A 226 1.85 17.09 -1.59
C CYS A 226 1.24 17.67 -0.30
N GLY A 227 1.86 18.69 0.31
CA GLY A 227 1.37 19.34 1.52
C GLY A 227 1.80 18.69 2.84
N TYR A 228 2.70 17.70 2.81
CA TYR A 228 3.33 17.17 4.03
C TYR A 228 4.38 18.15 4.58
N GLY A 229 4.78 17.96 5.85
CA GLY A 229 5.72 18.86 6.52
C GLY A 229 5.07 20.11 7.12
N LYS A 230 3.73 20.19 7.12
CA LYS A 230 2.95 21.31 7.66
C LYS A 230 2.03 20.84 8.77
N ILE A 231 1.93 21.62 9.84
CA ILE A 231 0.98 21.40 10.94
C ILE A 231 0.25 22.70 11.24
N TYR A 232 -1.07 22.63 11.43
CA TYR A 232 -1.84 23.78 11.86
C TYR A 232 -1.75 23.93 13.38
N ASN A 233 -1.09 25.00 13.85
CA ASN A 233 -1.06 25.35 15.25
C ASN A 233 -2.37 26.07 15.62
N THR A 234 -3.25 25.36 16.33
CA THR A 234 -4.56 25.90 16.76
C THR A 234 -4.44 27.06 17.75
N LYS A 235 -3.37 27.13 18.54
CA LYS A 235 -3.15 28.21 19.52
C LYS A 235 -2.75 29.51 18.83
N GLN A 236 -1.86 29.42 17.84
CA GLN A 236 -1.38 30.58 17.08
C GLN A 236 -2.23 30.88 15.83
N ARG A 237 -3.15 29.98 15.47
CA ARG A 237 -4.01 30.01 14.27
C ARG A 237 -3.20 30.11 12.97
N GLN A 238 -2.02 29.49 12.94
CA GLN A 238 -1.06 29.57 11.85
C GLN A 238 -0.58 28.18 11.43
N VAL A 239 -0.14 28.06 10.18
CA VAL A 239 0.53 26.85 9.70
C VAL A 239 2.01 26.96 10.02
N GLU A 240 2.53 25.98 10.73
CA GLU A 240 3.95 25.83 11.01
C GLU A 240 4.53 24.73 10.13
N GLU A 241 5.72 24.96 9.58
CA GLU A 241 6.50 23.91 8.93
C GLU A 241 7.31 23.17 9.99
N TYR A 242 7.34 21.85 9.91
CA TYR A 242 8.21 21.02 10.74
C TYR A 242 9.29 20.37 9.87
N ASP A 243 10.42 20.06 10.49
CA ASP A 243 11.51 19.37 9.82
C ASP A 243 11.08 17.95 9.43
N LEU A 244 10.80 17.78 8.14
CA LEU A 244 10.33 16.54 7.54
C LEU A 244 11.55 15.78 7.02
N ASN A 245 11.82 14.62 7.59
CA ASN A 245 12.86 13.72 7.11
C ASN A 245 12.22 12.59 6.27
N PRO A 246 12.59 12.44 4.98
CA PRO A 246 12.16 11.35 4.11
C PRO A 246 12.29 9.96 4.73
N ASP A 247 13.42 9.69 5.38
CA ASP A 247 13.77 8.40 5.95
C ASP A 247 12.97 8.07 7.23
N GLU A 248 12.28 9.07 7.78
CA GLU A 248 11.43 8.92 8.96
C GLU A 248 9.94 8.91 8.60
N PHE A 249 9.60 9.12 7.32
CA PHE A 249 8.23 9.31 6.87
C PHE A 249 7.61 7.99 6.36
N PRO A 250 6.33 7.70 6.66
CA PRO A 250 5.48 8.41 7.61
C PRO A 250 5.84 8.09 9.06
N ILE A 251 5.51 8.98 9.99
CA ILE A 251 5.78 8.81 11.43
C ILE A 251 4.62 8.09 12.17
N THR A 252 3.44 8.02 11.57
CA THR A 252 2.24 7.49 12.25
C THR A 252 1.72 6.20 11.63
N ARG A 253 1.29 5.23 12.45
CA ARG A 253 0.67 3.96 12.02
C ARG A 253 -0.65 3.70 12.71
N PHE A 254 -1.61 3.12 12.00
CA PHE A 254 -2.83 2.58 12.59
C PHE A 254 -2.57 1.14 13.05
N VAL A 255 -2.75 0.90 14.34
CA VAL A 255 -2.57 -0.40 14.98
C VAL A 255 -3.77 -0.70 15.88
N GLU A 256 -4.11 -1.98 16.00
CA GLU A 256 -5.05 -2.47 17.01
C GLU A 256 -4.43 -2.32 18.43
N ILE A 257 -5.23 -2.00 19.45
CA ILE A 257 -4.70 -1.64 20.78
C ILE A 257 -4.10 -2.82 21.54
N THR A 258 -4.77 -3.96 21.52
CA THR A 258 -4.51 -5.09 22.43
C THR A 258 -3.20 -5.77 22.08
N GLU A 259 -2.98 -6.03 20.80
CA GLU A 259 -1.87 -6.82 20.27
C GLU A 259 -0.97 -6.00 19.34
N THR A 260 -1.30 -4.73 19.08
CA THR A 260 -0.47 -3.83 18.23
C THR A 260 -0.30 -4.35 16.81
N LYS A 261 -1.32 -5.06 16.32
CA LYS A 261 -1.27 -5.66 15.00
C LYS A 261 -1.56 -4.63 13.91
N PRO A 262 -0.79 -4.62 12.80
CA PRO A 262 -1.13 -3.85 11.61
C PRO A 262 -2.44 -4.34 11.00
N LEU A 263 -3.34 -3.42 10.71
CA LEU A 263 -4.67 -3.75 10.18
C LEU A 263 -4.66 -4.05 8.67
N GLY A 264 -5.56 -4.94 8.25
CA GLY A 264 -5.96 -5.09 6.84
C GLY A 264 -5.11 -6.05 6.02
N TRP A 265 -4.23 -6.83 6.63
CA TRP A 265 -3.50 -7.87 5.93
C TRP A 265 -4.41 -9.05 5.56
N ILE A 266 -4.30 -9.51 4.32
CA ILE A 266 -5.00 -10.67 3.81
C ILE A 266 -4.03 -11.63 3.11
N GLN A 267 -4.46 -12.88 2.99
CA GLN A 267 -3.83 -13.94 2.24
C GLN A 267 -4.75 -14.30 1.06
N LEU A 268 -4.19 -14.40 -0.14
CA LEU A 268 -4.89 -14.89 -1.33
C LEU A 268 -4.30 -16.22 -1.77
N GLU A 269 -5.18 -17.17 -2.09
CA GLU A 269 -4.83 -18.49 -2.62
C GLU A 269 -5.72 -18.81 -3.82
N CYS A 270 -5.17 -19.48 -4.83
CA CYS A 270 -5.96 -19.96 -5.95
C CYS A 270 -6.56 -21.32 -5.58
N LEU A 271 -7.90 -21.40 -5.58
CA LEU A 271 -8.63 -22.66 -5.34
C LEU A 271 -8.51 -23.63 -6.51
N ASN A 272 -8.42 -23.10 -7.73
CA ASN A 272 -8.21 -23.89 -8.93
C ASN A 272 -6.70 -24.16 -9.07
N LYS A 273 -6.26 -25.31 -8.58
CA LYS A 273 -4.95 -25.88 -8.91
C LYS A 273 -5.05 -26.41 -10.33
N GLU A 274 -4.65 -25.62 -11.32
CA GLU A 274 -4.19 -26.16 -12.60
C GLU A 274 -2.85 -26.88 -12.42
#